data_AF-A0A7X9HW22-F1
#
_entry.id   AF-A0A7X9HW22-F1
#
_cell.length_a   1.000
_cell.length_b   1.000
_cell.length_c   1.000
_cell.angle_alpha   90.00
_cell.angle_beta   90.00
_cell.angle_gamma   90.00
#
_symmetry.space_group_name_H-M   'P 1'
#
loop_
_entity.id
_entity.type
_entity.pdbx_description
1 polymer ?
#
loop_
_entity_poly.entity_id
_entity_poly.type
_entity_poly.pdbx_seq_one_letter_code
_entity_poly.pdbx_strand_id
1 'polypeptide(L)'
;MADMKQIHDFAVKWCDKFRDQNINYIELVDHYMADDCAALGFEMDCGHAFSEKYSNAANNHEALDRIIDDVTDITLLGSAIYSQWHYFNHWAYTGAEILEPQNRAWFILALSRLAMLSGDNPFIFQGTLKKMRVISNNICYGPMPEPNEEVEQHLTINNEGRVWFSGYNFGCGGERYEKARSKNFKIDKDATDKLFDAIAAYFGNEYMEVFATDIGDWVMEL
;
A
#
# COMPACT_ATOMS: atom_id res chain seq x y z
N MET A 1 -14.44 -23.86 9.68
CA MET A 1 -13.63 -22.65 9.88
C MET A 1 -12.45 -22.79 8.94
N ALA A 2 -12.26 -21.85 8.01
CA ALA A 2 -11.16 -21.92 7.06
C ALA A 2 -9.81 -21.98 7.80
N ASP A 3 -8.82 -22.60 7.19
CA ASP A 3 -7.47 -22.66 7.75
C ASP A 3 -6.91 -21.23 7.87
N MET A 4 -6.34 -20.87 9.01
CA MET A 4 -5.80 -19.51 9.26
C MET A 4 -4.77 -19.14 8.20
N LYS A 5 -4.00 -20.13 7.72
CA LYS A 5 -3.08 -19.95 6.62
C LYS A 5 -3.78 -19.50 5.33
N GLN A 6 -4.94 -20.08 4.99
CA GLN A 6 -5.68 -19.69 3.78
C GLN A 6 -6.24 -18.27 3.88
N ILE A 7 -6.72 -17.88 5.08
CA ILE A 7 -7.17 -16.50 5.34
C ILE A 7 -6.00 -15.53 5.22
N HIS A 8 -4.84 -15.90 5.75
CA HIS A 8 -3.63 -15.11 5.67
C HIS A 8 -3.16 -14.94 4.22
N ASP A 9 -3.03 -16.04 3.47
CA ASP A 9 -2.63 -16.03 2.06
C ASP A 9 -3.60 -15.18 1.20
N PHE A 10 -4.91 -15.25 1.49
CA PHE A 10 -5.91 -14.38 0.88
C PHE A 10 -5.67 -12.91 1.19
N ALA A 11 -5.52 -12.56 2.47
CA ALA A 11 -5.36 -11.19 2.92
C ALA A 11 -4.10 -10.56 2.29
N VAL A 12 -3.00 -11.30 2.25
CA VAL A 12 -1.73 -10.85 1.64
C VAL A 12 -1.89 -10.64 0.14
N LYS A 13 -2.38 -11.65 -0.58
CA LYS A 13 -2.60 -11.57 -2.04
C LYS A 13 -3.40 -10.34 -2.45
N TRP A 14 -4.53 -10.11 -1.78
CA TRP A 14 -5.40 -8.99 -2.14
C TRP A 14 -4.84 -7.66 -1.67
N CYS A 15 -4.18 -7.59 -0.50
CA CYS A 15 -3.52 -6.38 -0.06
C CYS A 15 -2.43 -5.94 -1.04
N ASP A 16 -1.60 -6.87 -1.53
CA ASP A 16 -0.55 -6.58 -2.53
C ASP A 16 -1.15 -6.01 -3.83
N LYS A 17 -2.25 -6.62 -4.32
CA LYS A 17 -3.00 -6.07 -5.46
C LYS A 17 -3.50 -4.65 -5.20
N PHE A 18 -4.07 -4.41 -4.02
CA PHE A 18 -4.51 -3.07 -3.63
C PHE A 18 -3.37 -2.10 -3.37
N ARG A 19 -2.12 -2.53 -3.16
CA ARG A 19 -0.96 -1.64 -3.05
C ARG A 19 -0.28 -1.34 -4.39
N ASP A 20 -0.47 -2.17 -5.41
CA ASP A 20 0.08 -1.94 -6.75
C ASP A 20 -0.57 -0.74 -7.45
N GLN A 21 0.09 0.42 -7.41
CA GLN A 21 -0.43 1.67 -7.97
C GLN A 21 -0.74 1.60 -9.48
N ASN A 22 -0.13 0.66 -10.21
CA ASN A 22 -0.33 0.50 -11.66
C ASN A 22 -1.41 -0.53 -12.00
N ILE A 23 -2.05 -1.13 -11.01
CA ILE A 23 -3.07 -2.15 -11.23
C ILE A 23 -4.27 -1.58 -12.01
N ASN A 24 -4.74 -2.35 -12.99
CA ASN A 24 -5.99 -2.04 -13.65
C ASN A 24 -7.16 -2.41 -12.71
N TYR A 25 -8.15 -1.53 -12.53
CA TYR A 25 -9.29 -1.79 -11.64
C TYR A 25 -10.02 -3.10 -11.96
N ILE A 26 -10.00 -3.56 -13.21
CA ILE A 26 -10.60 -4.84 -13.63
C ILE A 26 -10.02 -6.01 -12.81
N GLU A 27 -8.72 -6.01 -12.52
CA GLU A 27 -8.05 -7.04 -11.72
C GLU A 27 -8.49 -7.06 -10.24
N LEU A 28 -9.15 -5.99 -9.79
CA LEU A 28 -9.71 -5.84 -8.45
C LEU A 28 -11.20 -6.15 -8.41
N VAL A 29 -11.97 -5.75 -9.42
CA VAL A 29 -13.42 -5.94 -9.45
C VAL A 29 -13.86 -7.27 -10.08
N ASP A 30 -12.97 -8.09 -10.62
CA ASP A 30 -13.35 -9.38 -11.19
C ASP A 30 -13.79 -10.41 -10.13
N HIS A 31 -14.54 -11.43 -10.55
CA HIS A 31 -15.17 -12.46 -9.70
C HIS A 31 -14.22 -13.20 -8.76
N TYR A 32 -12.91 -13.21 -9.03
CA TYR A 32 -11.92 -13.92 -8.22
C TYR A 32 -11.93 -13.55 -6.74
N MET A 33 -12.24 -12.28 -6.38
CA MET A 33 -12.32 -11.91 -4.97
C MET A 33 -13.54 -12.54 -4.29
N ALA A 34 -14.67 -12.61 -4.99
CA ALA A 34 -15.88 -13.27 -4.52
C ALA A 34 -15.64 -14.77 -4.31
N ASP A 35 -15.00 -15.42 -5.27
CA ASP A 35 -14.69 -16.85 -5.21
C ASP A 35 -13.78 -17.17 -4.02
N ASP A 36 -12.72 -16.37 -3.82
CA ASP A 36 -11.83 -16.52 -2.68
C ASP A 36 -12.58 -16.29 -1.34
N CYS A 37 -13.41 -15.25 -1.24
CA CYS A 37 -14.21 -14.98 -0.04
C CYS A 37 -15.19 -16.11 0.28
N ALA A 38 -15.89 -16.62 -0.74
CA ALA A 38 -16.83 -17.72 -0.60
C ALA A 38 -16.13 -19.02 -0.18
N ALA A 39 -14.94 -19.30 -0.72
CA ALA A 39 -14.13 -20.45 -0.33
C ALA A 39 -13.67 -20.41 1.14
N LEU A 40 -13.45 -19.21 1.68
CA LEU A 40 -13.11 -18.98 3.09
C LEU A 40 -14.34 -18.97 4.02
N GLY A 41 -15.55 -18.97 3.45
CA GLY A 41 -16.81 -18.91 4.19
C GLY A 41 -17.14 -17.52 4.74
N PHE A 42 -16.61 -16.46 4.14
CA PHE A 42 -17.04 -15.10 4.44
C PHE A 42 -18.41 -14.84 3.82
N GLU A 43 -19.25 -14.11 4.56
CA GLU A 43 -20.63 -13.86 4.15
C GLU A 43 -20.74 -12.48 3.50
N MET A 44 -21.41 -12.44 2.34
CA MET A 44 -21.80 -11.18 1.72
C MET A 44 -23.10 -10.71 2.35
N ASP A 45 -23.00 -10.18 3.56
CA ASP A 45 -24.13 -9.71 4.36
C ASP A 45 -24.51 -8.25 4.05
N CYS A 46 -23.99 -7.69 2.96
CA CYS A 46 -24.10 -6.28 2.58
C CYS A 46 -23.52 -5.32 3.63
N GLY A 47 -22.59 -5.80 4.48
CA GLY A 47 -21.92 -5.02 5.51
C GLY A 47 -22.77 -4.75 6.74
N HIS A 48 -23.92 -5.42 6.89
CA HIS A 48 -24.85 -5.17 7.99
C HIS A 48 -24.23 -5.46 9.36
N ALA A 49 -23.63 -6.64 9.55
CA ALA A 49 -23.07 -7.04 10.84
C ALA A 49 -21.89 -6.15 11.25
N PHE A 50 -21.03 -5.78 10.28
CA PHE A 50 -19.92 -4.87 10.56
C PHE A 50 -20.42 -3.45 10.88
N SER A 51 -21.42 -2.95 10.15
CA SER A 51 -22.02 -1.63 10.39
C SER A 51 -22.78 -1.57 11.71
N GLU A 52 -23.42 -2.65 12.15
CA GLU A 52 -24.10 -2.70 13.45
C GLU A 52 -23.09 -2.51 14.60
N LYS A 53 -21.89 -3.08 14.45
CA LYS A 53 -20.84 -3.01 15.48
C LYS A 53 -20.00 -1.73 15.41
N TYR A 54 -19.64 -1.30 14.21
CA TYR A 54 -18.66 -0.21 13.99
C TYR A 54 -19.22 0.96 13.17
N SER A 55 -20.53 1.02 12.96
CA SER A 55 -21.22 2.12 12.28
C SER A 55 -20.67 2.39 10.89
N ASN A 56 -20.27 3.64 10.60
CA ASN A 56 -19.77 4.05 9.29
C ASN A 56 -18.36 3.52 8.95
N ALA A 57 -17.67 2.81 9.86
CA ALA A 57 -16.40 2.17 9.54
C ALA A 57 -16.51 1.11 8.43
N ALA A 58 -17.71 0.63 8.11
CA ALA A 58 -17.93 -0.33 7.03
C ALA A 58 -17.55 0.19 5.63
N ASN A 59 -17.55 1.52 5.43
CA ASN A 59 -17.25 2.11 4.12
C ASN A 59 -16.50 3.45 4.20
N ASN A 60 -16.06 3.87 5.38
CA ASN A 60 -15.31 5.10 5.58
C ASN A 60 -13.92 4.76 6.14
N HIS A 61 -12.87 5.04 5.36
CA HIS A 61 -11.49 4.70 5.71
C HIS A 61 -11.02 5.39 7.00
N GLU A 62 -11.35 6.67 7.21
CA GLU A 62 -10.97 7.36 8.44
C GLU A 62 -11.69 6.80 9.67
N ALA A 63 -12.95 6.38 9.51
CA ALA A 63 -13.69 5.76 10.60
C ALA A 63 -13.12 4.38 10.93
N LEU A 64 -12.74 3.60 9.91
CA LEU A 64 -12.08 2.31 10.07
C LEU A 64 -10.71 2.47 10.74
N ASP A 65 -9.89 3.43 10.30
CA ASP A 65 -8.56 3.71 10.87
C ASP A 65 -8.61 3.98 12.37
N ARG A 66 -9.61 4.73 12.84
CA ARG A 66 -9.79 5.03 14.27
C ARG A 66 -10.12 3.79 15.12
N ILE A 67 -10.64 2.72 14.53
CA ILE A 67 -11.13 1.54 15.25
C ILE A 67 -10.43 0.24 14.86
N ILE A 68 -9.46 0.28 13.92
CA ILE A 68 -8.90 -0.92 13.30
C ILE A 68 -8.26 -1.86 14.33
N ASP A 69 -7.65 -1.30 15.37
CA ASP A 69 -7.05 -2.04 16.48
C ASP A 69 -8.07 -2.79 17.34
N ASP A 70 -9.30 -2.29 17.41
CA ASP A 70 -10.40 -2.93 18.13
C ASP A 70 -11.08 -4.03 17.29
N VAL A 71 -10.80 -4.09 15.98
CA VAL A 71 -11.29 -5.15 15.11
C VAL A 71 -10.45 -6.41 15.32
N THR A 72 -11.00 -7.37 16.06
CA THR A 72 -10.35 -8.66 16.34
C THR A 72 -11.07 -9.86 15.74
N ASP A 73 -12.29 -9.66 15.22
CA ASP A 73 -13.12 -10.73 14.67
C ASP A 73 -12.82 -10.93 13.18
N ILE A 74 -12.09 -12.02 12.89
CA ILE A 74 -11.62 -12.40 11.55
C ILE A 74 -12.79 -12.62 10.58
N THR A 75 -13.83 -13.34 11.01
CA THR A 75 -14.97 -13.67 10.15
C THR A 75 -15.79 -12.42 9.85
N LEU A 76 -16.00 -11.57 10.85
CA LEU A 76 -16.69 -10.29 10.68
C LEU A 76 -15.93 -9.35 9.73
N LEU A 77 -14.61 -9.21 9.90
CA LEU A 77 -13.79 -8.38 9.03
C LEU A 77 -13.72 -8.91 7.59
N GLY A 78 -13.54 -10.23 7.41
CA GLY A 78 -13.56 -10.86 6.09
C GLY A 78 -14.89 -10.67 5.36
N SER A 79 -16.01 -10.77 6.08
CA SER A 79 -17.36 -10.53 5.55
C SER A 79 -17.59 -9.06 5.19
N ALA A 80 -17.03 -8.14 5.96
CA ALA A 80 -17.05 -6.70 5.64
C ALA A 80 -16.26 -6.40 4.37
N ILE A 81 -15.07 -6.97 4.22
CA ILE A 81 -14.24 -6.86 3.02
C ILE A 81 -15.00 -7.38 1.79
N TYR A 82 -15.63 -8.55 1.90
CA TYR A 82 -16.42 -9.12 0.80
C TYR A 82 -17.59 -8.22 0.42
N SER A 83 -18.35 -7.73 1.41
CA SER A 83 -19.49 -6.84 1.18
C SER A 83 -19.08 -5.51 0.54
N GLN A 84 -18.00 -4.89 1.02
CA GLN A 84 -17.49 -3.64 0.46
C GLN A 84 -16.96 -3.84 -0.95
N TRP A 85 -16.28 -4.95 -1.24
CA TRP A 85 -15.88 -5.29 -2.62
C TRP A 85 -17.11 -5.45 -3.53
N HIS A 86 -18.13 -6.17 -3.07
CA HIS A 86 -19.34 -6.42 -3.85
C HIS A 86 -20.04 -5.10 -4.24
N TYR A 87 -20.02 -4.09 -3.36
CA TYR A 87 -20.52 -2.76 -3.68
C TYR A 87 -19.88 -2.20 -4.95
N PHE A 88 -18.54 -2.25 -5.07
CA PHE A 88 -17.85 -1.74 -6.26
C PHE A 88 -18.03 -2.61 -7.51
N ASN A 89 -18.24 -3.90 -7.33
CA ASN A 89 -18.50 -4.81 -8.44
C ASN A 89 -19.92 -4.65 -9.03
N HIS A 90 -20.94 -4.34 -8.21
CA HIS A 90 -22.35 -4.36 -8.64
C HIS A 90 -23.14 -3.06 -8.51
N TRP A 91 -22.76 -2.14 -7.61
CA TRP A 91 -23.59 -0.99 -7.23
C TRP A 91 -22.94 0.37 -7.42
N ALA A 92 -21.61 0.45 -7.41
CA ALA A 92 -20.90 1.67 -7.76
C ALA A 92 -21.27 2.14 -9.18
N TYR A 93 -21.19 3.45 -9.42
CA TYR A 93 -21.48 4.00 -10.75
C TYR A 93 -20.45 3.52 -11.77
N THR A 94 -19.19 3.40 -11.35
CA THR A 94 -18.15 2.67 -12.06
C THR A 94 -17.30 1.83 -11.12
N GLY A 95 -16.95 0.61 -11.52
CA GLY A 95 -16.03 -0.24 -10.75
C GLY A 95 -14.63 0.37 -10.58
N ALA A 96 -14.27 1.38 -11.39
CA ALA A 96 -13.04 2.13 -11.24
C ALA A 96 -12.97 2.95 -9.93
N GLU A 97 -14.11 3.26 -9.31
CA GLU A 97 -14.18 3.96 -8.01
C GLU A 97 -13.45 3.19 -6.90
N ILE A 98 -13.27 1.87 -7.03
CA ILE A 98 -12.51 1.06 -6.08
C ILE A 98 -11.05 1.51 -5.94
N LEU A 99 -10.51 2.19 -6.97
CA LEU A 99 -9.15 2.74 -6.99
C LEU A 99 -9.07 4.15 -6.43
N GLU A 100 -10.19 4.81 -6.12
CA GLU A 100 -10.16 6.12 -5.49
C GLU A 100 -9.39 6.04 -4.16
N PRO A 101 -8.57 7.05 -3.82
CA PRO A 101 -7.68 6.98 -2.67
C PRO A 101 -8.32 6.50 -1.36
N GLN A 102 -9.53 6.98 -1.08
CA GLN A 102 -10.25 6.64 0.16
C GLN A 102 -10.73 5.18 0.16
N ASN A 103 -11.22 4.69 -0.97
CA ASN A 103 -11.72 3.31 -1.09
C ASN A 103 -10.55 2.33 -1.06
N ARG A 104 -9.48 2.66 -1.79
CA ARG A 104 -8.24 1.90 -1.81
C ARG A 104 -7.60 1.81 -0.41
N ALA A 105 -7.51 2.93 0.29
CA ALA A 105 -7.00 2.97 1.66
C ALA A 105 -7.85 2.09 2.62
N TRP A 106 -9.17 2.10 2.48
CA TRP A 106 -10.05 1.24 3.27
C TRP A 106 -9.72 -0.25 3.09
N PHE A 107 -9.57 -0.71 1.84
CA PHE A 107 -9.23 -2.12 1.56
C PHE A 107 -7.86 -2.50 2.08
N ILE A 108 -6.84 -1.66 1.86
CA ILE A 108 -5.49 -1.92 2.35
C ILE A 108 -5.49 -2.06 3.87
N LEU A 109 -6.19 -1.17 4.58
CA LEU A 109 -6.29 -1.19 6.03
C LEU A 109 -6.99 -2.47 6.52
N ALA A 110 -8.16 -2.80 5.95
CA ALA A 110 -8.92 -3.98 6.32
C ALA A 110 -8.16 -5.29 6.02
N LEU A 111 -7.53 -5.40 4.85
CA LEU A 111 -6.75 -6.57 4.46
C LEU A 111 -5.44 -6.71 5.25
N SER A 112 -4.76 -5.59 5.53
CA SER A 112 -3.56 -5.60 6.40
C SER A 112 -3.92 -6.11 7.79
N ARG A 113 -5.03 -5.61 8.36
CA ARG A 113 -5.51 -6.09 9.65
C ARG A 113 -5.91 -7.57 9.61
N LEU A 114 -6.57 -8.02 8.54
CA LEU A 114 -6.93 -9.42 8.38
C LEU A 114 -5.69 -10.33 8.31
N ALA A 115 -4.64 -9.91 7.59
CA ALA A 115 -3.38 -10.63 7.52
C ALA A 115 -2.73 -10.77 8.90
N MET A 116 -2.73 -9.69 9.70
CA MET A 116 -2.20 -9.70 11.07
C MET A 116 -2.96 -10.61 12.02
N LEU A 117 -4.29 -10.66 11.91
CA LEU A 117 -5.11 -11.53 12.76
C LEU A 117 -4.95 -13.01 12.40
N SER A 118 -4.51 -13.32 11.18
CA SER A 118 -4.44 -14.68 10.64
C SER A 118 -3.02 -15.26 10.52
N GLY A 119 -1.97 -14.44 10.70
CA GLY A 119 -0.58 -14.87 10.59
C GLY A 119 0.43 -13.76 10.90
N ASP A 120 1.67 -13.94 10.45
CA ASP A 120 2.74 -12.95 10.60
C ASP A 120 2.44 -11.72 9.73
N ASN A 121 2.70 -10.49 10.21
CA ASN A 121 2.51 -9.30 9.40
C ASN A 121 3.62 -9.19 8.32
N PRO A 122 3.31 -9.38 7.02
CA PRO A 122 4.32 -9.30 5.96
C PRO A 122 4.59 -7.86 5.51
N PHE A 123 3.81 -6.89 6.02
CA PHE A 123 3.83 -5.50 5.58
C PHE A 123 4.75 -4.62 6.43
N ILE A 124 5.29 -5.15 7.52
CA ILE A 124 6.25 -4.44 8.36
C ILE A 124 7.67 -4.94 8.09
N PHE A 125 8.62 -4.05 8.24
CA PHE A 125 10.03 -4.38 8.18
C PHE A 125 10.44 -5.27 9.36
N GLN A 126 11.13 -6.37 9.08
CA GLN A 126 11.68 -7.26 10.09
C GLN A 126 13.19 -7.48 9.89
N GLY A 127 13.92 -7.56 11.00
CA GLY A 127 15.35 -7.86 11.01
C GLY A 127 16.25 -6.62 11.08
N THR A 128 17.43 -6.70 10.46
CA THR A 128 18.44 -5.64 10.53
C THR A 128 18.61 -4.99 9.16
N LEU A 129 18.28 -3.69 9.06
CA LEU A 129 18.40 -2.92 7.83
C LEU A 129 19.85 -2.93 7.32
N LYS A 130 20.05 -3.39 6.08
CA LYS A 130 21.38 -3.44 5.44
C LYS A 130 21.54 -2.40 4.37
N LYS A 131 20.45 -2.03 3.71
CA LYS A 131 20.43 -1.08 2.61
C LYS A 131 19.02 -0.54 2.47
N MET A 132 18.90 0.75 2.20
CA MET A 132 17.64 1.34 1.77
C MET A 132 17.78 1.91 0.36
N ARG A 133 16.69 1.92 -0.39
CA ARG A 133 16.57 2.64 -1.65
C ARG A 133 15.25 3.39 -1.64
N VAL A 134 15.30 4.66 -2.05
CA VAL A 134 14.11 5.47 -2.33
C VAL A 134 14.20 5.92 -3.78
N ILE A 135 13.16 5.66 -4.54
CA ILE A 135 12.89 6.30 -5.82
C ILE A 135 11.77 7.30 -5.55
N SER A 136 12.05 8.58 -5.72
CA SER A 136 11.02 9.62 -5.63
C SER A 136 10.78 10.20 -7.00
N ASN A 137 9.52 10.35 -7.38
CA ASN A 137 9.08 10.97 -8.60
C ASN A 137 8.16 12.16 -8.24
N ASN A 138 8.11 13.19 -9.09
CA ASN A 138 7.25 14.37 -8.89
C ASN A 138 6.21 14.57 -10.00
N ILE A 139 6.11 13.63 -10.95
CA ILE A 139 5.10 13.63 -12.00
C ILE A 139 3.72 13.56 -11.34
N CYS A 140 2.87 14.51 -11.69
CA CYS A 140 1.51 14.62 -11.18
C CYS A 140 0.58 15.09 -12.30
N TYR A 141 -0.70 15.24 -11.99
CA TYR A 141 -1.64 15.90 -12.90
C TYR A 141 -1.19 17.34 -13.16
N GLY A 142 -0.92 17.68 -14.42
CA GLY A 142 -0.38 18.99 -14.77
C GLY A 142 0.15 19.09 -16.20
N PRO A 143 0.73 20.25 -16.58
CA PRO A 143 1.43 20.38 -17.84
C PRO A 143 2.59 19.38 -17.91
N MET A 144 2.88 18.88 -19.11
CA MET A 144 4.03 18.02 -19.35
C MET A 144 5.32 18.77 -18.96
N PRO A 145 6.20 18.17 -18.13
CA PRO A 145 7.47 18.78 -17.78
C PRO A 145 8.35 19.06 -19.02
N GLU A 146 9.17 20.09 -18.93
CA GLU A 146 10.17 20.39 -19.93
C GLU A 146 11.29 19.33 -19.93
N PRO A 147 11.95 19.04 -21.07
CA PRO A 147 12.96 17.98 -21.16
C PRO A 147 14.11 18.08 -20.16
N ASN A 148 14.40 19.28 -19.67
CA ASN A 148 15.49 19.56 -18.73
C ASN A 148 15.03 19.64 -17.26
N GLU A 149 13.75 19.45 -16.97
CA GLU A 149 13.23 19.44 -15.60
C GLU A 149 13.49 18.10 -14.93
N GLU A 150 14.02 18.14 -13.71
CA GLU A 150 14.25 16.94 -12.88
C GLU A 150 12.91 16.42 -12.36
N VAL A 151 12.60 15.18 -12.69
CA VAL A 151 11.32 14.54 -12.35
C VAL A 151 11.46 13.35 -11.42
N GLU A 152 12.65 12.74 -11.37
CA GLU A 152 12.89 11.54 -10.57
C GLU A 152 14.26 11.58 -9.88
N GLN A 153 14.32 11.06 -8.66
CA GLN A 153 15.56 10.92 -7.89
C GLN A 153 15.66 9.51 -7.32
N HIS A 154 16.85 8.91 -7.41
CA HIS A 154 17.17 7.65 -6.75
C HIS A 154 18.17 7.94 -5.65
N LEU A 155 17.82 7.58 -4.42
CA LEU A 155 18.69 7.61 -3.27
C LEU A 155 18.90 6.18 -2.77
N THR A 156 20.14 5.75 -2.64
CA THR A 156 20.49 4.46 -2.04
C THR A 156 21.50 4.68 -0.93
N ILE A 157 21.26 4.10 0.25
CA ILE A 157 22.17 4.16 1.40
C ILE A 157 22.40 2.74 1.89
N ASN A 158 23.64 2.34 2.14
CA ASN A 158 23.95 1.07 2.82
C ASN A 158 24.34 1.29 4.29
N ASN A 159 24.37 0.20 5.06
CA ASN A 159 24.73 0.20 6.48
C ASN A 159 26.22 0.57 6.76
N GLU A 160 27.05 0.77 5.74
CA GLU A 160 28.40 1.33 5.86
C GLU A 160 28.44 2.85 5.68
N GLY A 161 27.28 3.48 5.43
CA GLY A 161 27.15 4.91 5.18
C GLY A 161 27.49 5.33 3.76
N ARG A 162 27.63 4.40 2.80
CA ARG A 162 27.80 4.76 1.39
C ARG A 162 26.48 5.20 0.81
N VAL A 163 26.49 6.36 0.17
CA VAL A 163 25.33 6.97 -0.46
C VAL A 163 25.56 7.03 -1.96
N TRP A 164 24.58 6.56 -2.72
CA TRP A 164 24.47 6.76 -4.16
C TRP A 164 23.23 7.59 -4.44
N PHE A 165 23.42 8.74 -5.06
CA PHE A 165 22.34 9.63 -5.47
C PHE A 165 22.40 9.86 -6.98
N SER A 166 21.26 9.81 -7.63
CA SER A 166 21.08 10.23 -9.03
C SER A 166 19.77 10.95 -9.21
N GLY A 167 19.81 12.06 -9.95
CA GLY A 167 18.64 12.81 -10.41
C GLY A 167 18.47 12.66 -11.91
N TYR A 168 17.22 12.55 -12.35
CA TYR A 168 16.82 12.27 -13.72
C TYR A 168 15.85 13.33 -14.22
N ASN A 169 16.13 13.85 -15.41
CA ASN A 169 15.27 14.80 -16.10
C ASN A 169 14.24 14.08 -16.95
N PHE A 170 13.12 14.75 -17.22
CA PHE A 170 12.03 14.24 -18.06
C PHE A 170 12.52 13.77 -19.44
N GLY A 171 13.50 14.48 -20.02
CA GLY A 171 14.13 14.12 -21.29
C GLY A 171 13.22 14.35 -22.50
N CYS A 172 13.59 13.77 -23.64
CA CYS A 172 12.87 13.98 -24.90
C CYS A 172 11.56 13.15 -25.04
N GLY A 173 10.88 12.80 -23.94
CA GLY A 173 9.61 12.05 -23.98
C GLY A 173 9.73 10.59 -24.45
N GLY A 174 10.91 9.97 -24.33
CA GLY A 174 11.09 8.53 -24.55
C GLY A 174 10.65 7.67 -23.35
N GLU A 175 10.80 6.35 -23.44
CA GLU A 175 10.39 5.41 -22.37
C GLU A 175 11.19 5.54 -21.06
N ARG A 176 12.28 6.33 -21.03
CA ARG A 176 13.16 6.45 -19.86
C ARG A 176 13.63 7.88 -19.66
N TYR A 177 13.62 8.31 -18.40
CA TYR A 177 14.21 9.57 -17.96
C TYR A 177 15.73 9.61 -18.18
N GLU A 178 16.25 10.82 -18.38
CA GLU A 178 17.66 11.05 -18.69
C GLU A 178 18.43 11.43 -17.43
N LYS A 179 19.48 10.70 -17.10
CA LYS A 179 20.29 10.99 -15.90
C LYS A 179 21.00 12.34 -16.05
N ALA A 180 20.60 13.31 -15.22
CA ALA A 180 21.11 14.69 -15.27
C ALA A 180 22.23 14.96 -14.27
N ARG A 181 22.16 14.33 -13.09
CA ARG A 181 23.19 14.46 -12.05
C ARG A 181 23.36 13.19 -11.25
N SER A 182 24.54 13.04 -10.66
CA SER A 182 24.76 12.05 -9.62
C SER A 182 25.82 12.48 -8.64
N LYS A 183 25.71 11.97 -7.42
CA LYS A 183 26.68 12.19 -6.37
C LYS A 183 26.82 10.91 -5.55
N ASN A 184 28.06 10.46 -5.41
CA ASN A 184 28.38 9.38 -4.49
C ASN A 184 29.22 9.98 -3.37
N PHE A 185 28.85 9.67 -2.13
CA PHE A 185 29.55 10.16 -0.96
C PHE A 185 29.38 9.18 0.19
N LYS A 186 30.05 9.48 1.30
CA LYS A 186 29.97 8.70 2.52
C LYS A 186 29.49 9.60 3.65
N ILE A 187 28.59 9.09 4.46
CA ILE A 187 28.17 9.69 5.73
C ILE A 187 28.80 8.91 6.90
N ASP A 188 28.90 9.56 8.05
CA ASP A 188 29.47 8.94 9.25
C ASP A 188 28.64 7.74 9.71
N LYS A 189 29.33 6.78 10.34
CA LYS A 189 28.70 5.54 10.81
C LYS A 189 27.59 5.83 11.83
N ASP A 190 27.86 6.69 12.79
CA ASP A 190 26.87 7.10 13.81
C ASP A 190 25.63 7.76 13.19
N ALA A 191 25.80 8.52 12.10
CA ALA A 191 24.67 9.12 11.38
C ALA A 191 23.88 8.08 10.59
N THR A 192 24.58 7.12 9.99
CA THR A 192 23.96 5.99 9.28
C THR A 192 23.13 5.13 10.22
N ASP A 193 23.68 4.79 11.39
CA ASP A 193 23.01 3.94 12.37
C ASP A 193 21.75 4.62 12.92
N LYS A 194 21.83 5.91 13.28
CA LYS A 194 20.66 6.69 13.69
C LYS A 194 19.57 6.73 12.63
N LEU A 195 19.94 6.90 11.36
CA LEU A 195 18.99 6.91 10.25
C LEU A 195 18.34 5.53 10.09
N PHE A 196 19.15 4.47 10.12
CA PHE A 196 18.67 3.10 9.91
C PHE A 196 17.79 2.63 11.06
N ASP A 197 18.12 2.99 12.30
CA ASP A 197 17.30 2.72 13.48
C ASP A 197 15.95 3.44 13.37
N ALA A 198 15.93 4.70 12.92
CA ALA A 198 14.68 5.45 12.74
C ALA A 198 13.79 4.84 11.64
N ILE A 199 14.38 4.43 10.51
CA ILE A 199 13.67 3.77 9.42
C ILE A 199 13.13 2.42 9.87
N ALA A 200 13.97 1.57 10.47
CA ALA A 200 13.57 0.26 10.96
C ALA A 200 12.49 0.37 12.06
N ALA A 201 12.57 1.38 12.94
CA ALA A 201 11.54 1.63 13.94
C ALA A 201 10.23 2.09 13.33
N TYR A 202 10.26 2.96 12.31
CA TYR A 202 9.05 3.44 11.65
C TYR A 202 8.35 2.31 10.87
N PHE A 203 9.08 1.64 9.98
CA PHE A 203 8.51 0.58 9.14
C PHE A 203 8.37 -0.77 9.85
N GLY A 204 8.97 -0.94 11.03
CA GLY A 204 8.78 -2.13 11.87
C GLY A 204 7.49 -2.11 12.69
N ASN A 205 6.75 -0.99 12.68
CA ASN A 205 5.42 -0.87 13.26
C ASN A 205 4.39 -0.66 12.14
N GLU A 206 3.10 -0.73 12.47
CA GLU A 206 2.04 -0.31 11.56
C GLU A 206 2.27 1.15 11.14
N TYR A 207 2.21 1.40 9.84
CA TYR A 207 2.37 2.73 9.26
C TYR A 207 1.25 2.97 8.25
N MET A 208 0.83 4.23 8.13
CA MET A 208 -0.19 4.63 7.17
C MET A 208 0.44 4.80 5.79
N GLU A 209 -0.07 4.06 4.81
CA GLU A 209 0.23 4.32 3.40
C GLU A 209 -0.70 5.41 2.88
N VAL A 210 -0.12 6.53 2.44
CA VAL A 210 -0.87 7.66 1.89
C VAL A 210 -0.95 7.49 0.38
N PHE A 211 -2.17 7.38 -0.13
CA PHE A 211 -2.46 7.38 -1.56
C PHE A 211 -3.08 8.72 -1.95
N ALA A 212 -2.56 9.33 -3.01
CA ALA A 212 -3.14 10.53 -3.60
C ALA A 212 -2.84 10.54 -5.11
N THR A 213 -3.81 11.01 -5.90
CA THR A 213 -3.78 10.94 -7.38
C THR A 213 -3.08 12.12 -8.04
N ASP A 214 -2.90 13.23 -7.32
CA ASP A 214 -2.36 14.50 -7.86
C ASP A 214 -1.02 14.89 -7.22
N ILE A 215 -0.24 13.90 -6.79
CA ILE A 215 1.10 14.07 -6.24
C ILE A 215 2.06 13.07 -6.89
N GLY A 216 3.36 13.34 -6.83
CA GLY A 216 4.36 12.35 -7.18
C GLY A 216 4.49 11.24 -6.13
N ASP A 217 5.10 10.13 -6.51
CA ASP A 217 5.21 8.92 -5.69
C ASP A 217 6.63 8.68 -5.14
N TRP A 218 6.69 8.00 -4.00
CA TRP A 218 7.93 7.57 -3.38
C TRP A 218 7.86 6.05 -3.20
N VAL A 219 8.72 5.32 -3.89
CA VAL A 219 8.87 3.87 -3.74
C VAL A 219 10.10 3.60 -2.89
N MET A 220 9.91 2.91 -1.77
CA MET A 220 10.97 2.55 -0.83
C MET A 220 11.21 1.05 -0.79
N GLU A 221 12.48 0.66 -0.84
CA GLU A 221 12.96 -0.72 -0.62
C GLU A 221 13.89 -0.71 0.61
N LEU A 222 13.72 -1.68 1.51
CA LEU A 222 14.47 -1.86 2.77
C LEU A 222 15.18 -3.21 2.82
#